data_AF-A0A7Y2FFF5-F1
#
_entry.id   AF-A0A7Y2FFF5-F1
#
_cell.length_a   1.000
_cell.length_b   1.000
_cell.length_c   1.000
_cell.angle_alpha   90.00
_cell.angle_beta   90.00
_cell.angle_gamma   90.00
#
_symmetry.space_group_name_H-M   'P 1'
#
loop_
_entity.id
_entity.type
_entity.pdbx_description
1 polymer ?
#
loop_
_entity_poly.entity_id
_entity_poly.type
_entity_poly.pdbx_seq_one_letter_code
_entity_poly.pdbx_strand_id
1 'polypeptide(L)'
;SYSYWLREKGWNEARHLSFARLDLGLAYVVTGIFGVATIALAAVTLFAAGIEVEGRNAALRMAEMLGERGGMASRLFLIGFWGAVASSLVGVWESVPYLYTEYVRLARRGAHEGHGSHEGRGSHERGSHERGSHERGAPVDPARTVHYRIYLLYLALPPIALLYVAKPVWLVILYAVIGSFFMPFLAGTLLYMLNRRDWMGPHRNRIPANAGLVFALGLFAYLAITELVKRFGS
;
A
#
# COMPACT_ATOMS: atom_id res chain seq x y z
N SER A 1 6.51 4.32 2.54
CA SER A 1 6.22 5.45 3.45
C SER A 1 6.47 5.10 4.91
N TYR A 2 5.89 4.03 5.49
CA TYR A 2 6.00 3.73 6.93
C TYR A 2 7.45 3.68 7.48
N SER A 3 8.39 3.08 6.75
CA SER A 3 9.82 3.07 7.10
C SER A 3 10.47 4.45 7.14
N TYR A 4 9.94 5.43 6.41
CA TYR A 4 10.36 6.83 6.46
C TYR A 4 9.86 7.49 7.76
N TRP A 5 8.57 7.32 8.08
CA TRP A 5 7.97 7.84 9.32
C TRP A 5 8.63 7.28 10.58
N LEU A 6 9.06 6.01 10.58
CA LEU A 6 9.86 5.45 11.68
C LEU A 6 11.22 6.13 11.81
N ARG A 7 11.90 6.39 10.70
CA ARG A 7 13.22 7.05 10.68
C ARG A 7 13.11 8.52 11.11
N GLU A 8 12.07 9.21 10.67
CA GLU A 8 11.79 10.60 11.03
C GLU A 8 11.43 10.77 12.52
N LYS A 9 10.69 9.81 13.09
CA LYS A 9 10.44 9.74 14.54
C LYS A 9 11.65 9.26 15.36
N GLY A 10 12.78 8.93 14.72
CA GLY A 10 13.97 8.41 15.39
C GLY A 10 13.82 7.01 15.98
N TRP A 11 12.82 6.24 15.54
CA TRP A 11 12.52 4.91 16.09
C TRP A 11 13.48 3.83 15.56
N ASN A 12 14.71 3.84 16.07
CA ASN A 12 15.79 2.95 15.63
C ASN A 12 16.08 1.78 16.58
N GLU A 13 15.38 1.72 17.72
CA GLU A 13 15.60 0.72 18.78
C GLU A 13 14.47 -0.30 18.87
N ALA A 14 14.81 -1.52 19.31
CA ALA A 14 13.87 -2.63 19.48
C ALA A 14 12.69 -2.32 20.43
N ARG A 15 12.86 -1.40 21.38
CA ARG A 15 11.80 -0.96 22.30
C ARG A 15 10.61 -0.31 21.60
N HIS A 16 10.81 0.29 20.43
CA HIS A 16 9.74 0.91 19.66
C HIS A 16 8.91 -0.11 18.88
N LEU A 17 9.40 -1.36 18.72
CA LEU A 17 8.68 -2.42 18.01
C LEU A 17 7.40 -2.86 18.74
N SER A 18 7.42 -2.90 20.07
CA SER A 18 6.22 -3.24 20.86
C SER A 18 5.16 -2.16 20.74
N PHE A 19 5.55 -0.89 20.80
CA PHE A 19 4.65 0.25 20.61
C PHE A 19 4.04 0.26 19.20
N ALA A 20 4.88 0.08 18.16
CA ALA A 20 4.42 0.01 16.79
C ALA A 20 3.45 -1.17 16.56
N ARG A 21 3.68 -2.33 17.18
CA ARG A 21 2.76 -3.48 17.08
C ARG A 21 1.43 -3.24 17.77
N LEU A 22 1.41 -2.54 18.90
CA LEU A 22 0.17 -2.18 19.59
C LEU A 22 -0.66 -1.21 18.75
N ASP A 23 -0.02 -0.15 18.25
CA ASP A 23 -0.63 0.84 17.36
C ASP A 23 -1.21 0.17 16.11
N LEU A 24 -0.42 -0.69 15.46
CA LEU A 24 -0.83 -1.44 14.27
C LEU A 24 -1.96 -2.44 14.60
N GLY A 25 -1.90 -3.10 15.74
CA GLY A 25 -2.95 -4.01 16.22
C GLY A 25 -4.27 -3.28 16.43
N LEU A 26 -4.25 -2.12 17.09
CA LEU A 26 -5.42 -1.28 17.31
C LEU A 26 -6.00 -0.79 15.97
N ALA A 27 -5.14 -0.32 15.07
CA ALA A 27 -5.55 0.11 13.74
C ALA A 27 -6.28 -1.00 12.98
N TYR A 28 -5.73 -2.22 12.95
CA TYR A 28 -6.37 -3.35 12.28
C TYR A 28 -7.67 -3.79 12.94
N VAL A 29 -7.79 -3.72 14.27
CA VAL A 29 -9.06 -4.00 14.96
C VAL A 29 -10.13 -3.00 14.54
N VAL A 30 -9.82 -1.70 14.54
CA VAL A 30 -10.75 -0.65 14.11
C VAL A 30 -11.13 -0.83 12.63
N THR A 31 -10.16 -1.11 11.75
CA THR A 31 -10.43 -1.40 10.33
C THR A 31 -11.31 -2.64 10.16
N GLY A 32 -11.08 -3.70 10.95
CA GLY A 32 -11.89 -4.91 10.92
C GLY A 32 -13.34 -4.65 11.31
N ILE A 33 -13.56 -3.93 12.42
CA ILE A 33 -14.90 -3.53 12.87
C ILE A 33 -15.59 -2.69 11.79
N PHE A 34 -14.89 -1.71 11.22
CA PHE A 34 -15.41 -0.89 10.13
C PHE A 34 -15.77 -1.72 8.89
N GLY A 35 -14.94 -2.69 8.51
CA GLY A 35 -15.21 -3.60 7.40
C GLY A 35 -16.47 -4.44 7.63
N VAL A 36 -16.60 -5.04 8.81
CA VAL A 36 -17.79 -5.82 9.19
C VAL A 36 -19.04 -4.93 9.21
N ALA A 37 -18.96 -3.73 9.77
CA ALA A 37 -20.05 -2.77 9.76
C ALA A 37 -20.46 -2.38 8.33
N THR A 38 -19.50 -2.17 7.44
CA THR A 38 -19.76 -1.87 6.03
C THR A 38 -20.45 -3.03 5.32
N ILE A 39 -20.02 -4.27 5.56
CA ILE A 39 -20.66 -5.48 5.00
C ILE A 39 -22.09 -5.63 5.52
N ALA A 40 -22.29 -5.48 6.84
CA ALA A 40 -23.61 -5.57 7.45
C ALA A 40 -24.56 -4.48 6.89
N LEU A 41 -24.05 -3.25 6.74
CA LEU A 41 -24.81 -2.16 6.13
C LEU A 41 -25.20 -2.47 4.69
N ALA A 42 -24.26 -2.97 3.87
CA ALA A 42 -24.52 -3.36 2.49
C ALA A 42 -25.55 -4.50 2.41
N ALA A 43 -25.49 -5.48 3.32
CA ALA A 43 -26.46 -6.58 3.38
C ALA A 43 -27.87 -6.10 3.73
N VAL A 44 -28.00 -5.20 4.72
CA VAL A 44 -29.30 -4.67 5.17
C VAL A 44 -29.93 -3.68 4.20
N THR A 45 -29.13 -3.06 3.32
CA THR A 45 -29.60 -2.08 2.35
C THR A 45 -29.74 -2.69 0.96
N LEU A 46 -28.66 -3.16 0.35
CA LEU A 46 -28.64 -3.60 -1.04
C LEU A 46 -29.22 -5.00 -1.22
N PHE A 47 -28.80 -5.96 -0.40
CA PHE A 47 -29.21 -7.36 -0.55
C PHE A 47 -30.68 -7.58 -0.19
N ALA A 48 -31.15 -6.97 0.90
CA ALA A 48 -32.56 -7.05 1.33
C ALA A 48 -33.55 -6.45 0.33
N ALA A 49 -33.11 -5.52 -0.53
CA ALA A 49 -33.94 -4.89 -1.56
C ALA A 49 -33.93 -5.63 -2.91
N GLY A 50 -33.12 -6.69 -3.06
CA GLY A 50 -33.04 -7.47 -4.30
C GLY A 50 -32.52 -6.68 -5.51
N ILE A 51 -31.83 -5.55 -5.29
CA ILE A 51 -31.36 -4.68 -6.37
C ILE A 51 -29.94 -5.11 -6.75
N GLU A 52 -29.76 -5.63 -7.98
CA GLU A 52 -28.44 -5.72 -8.59
C GLU A 52 -27.93 -4.30 -8.88
N VAL A 53 -27.00 -3.80 -8.07
CA VAL A 53 -26.49 -2.44 -8.25
C VAL A 53 -25.13 -2.46 -8.94
N GLU A 54 -25.05 -1.75 -10.07
CA GLU A 54 -23.76 -1.36 -10.65
C GLU A 54 -22.99 -0.46 -9.69
N GLY A 55 -21.71 -0.76 -9.46
CA GLY A 55 -20.87 -0.13 -8.45
C GLY A 55 -20.75 1.41 -8.50
N ARG A 56 -21.16 2.08 -9.59
CA ARG A 56 -21.16 3.56 -9.68
C ARG A 56 -22.22 4.21 -8.79
N ASN A 57 -23.39 3.59 -8.64
CA ASN A 57 -24.53 4.19 -7.93
C ASN A 57 -24.83 3.54 -6.57
N ALA A 58 -24.08 2.49 -6.20
CA ALA A 58 -24.31 1.73 -4.98
C ALA A 58 -24.31 2.59 -3.70
N ALA A 59 -23.33 3.50 -3.56
CA ALA A 59 -23.26 4.37 -2.39
C ALA A 59 -24.44 5.36 -2.33
N LEU A 60 -24.80 5.99 -3.44
CA LEU A 60 -25.92 6.93 -3.48
C LEU A 60 -27.25 6.22 -3.16
N ARG A 61 -27.45 5.01 -3.69
CA ARG A 61 -28.64 4.23 -3.42
C ARG A 61 -28.74 3.81 -1.95
N MET A 62 -27.63 3.38 -1.34
CA MET A 62 -27.59 3.12 0.11
C MET A 62 -27.95 4.36 0.93
N ALA A 63 -27.45 5.54 0.51
CA ALA A 63 -27.78 6.80 1.17
C ALA A 63 -29.28 7.16 1.06
N GLU A 64 -29.89 6.95 -0.10
CA GLU A 64 -31.34 7.14 -0.32
C GLU A 64 -32.15 6.22 0.60
N MET A 65 -31.84 4.92 0.62
CA MET A 65 -32.51 3.94 1.47
C MET A 65 -32.37 4.23 2.97
N LEU A 66 -31.21 4.74 3.40
CA LEU A 66 -31.02 5.21 4.77
C LEU A 66 -31.84 6.47 5.07
N GLY A 67 -32.08 7.31 4.05
CA GLY A 67 -32.90 8.51 4.15
C GLY A 67 -34.39 8.20 4.28
N GLU A 68 -34.88 7.15 3.61
CA GLU A 68 -36.27 6.68 3.71
C GLU A 68 -36.64 6.23 5.13
N ARG A 69 -35.66 5.72 5.90
CA ARG A 69 -35.83 5.37 7.32
C ARG A 69 -35.87 6.58 8.26
N GLY A 70 -35.65 7.78 7.73
CA GLY A 70 -35.64 9.04 8.47
C GLY A 70 -34.33 9.33 9.21
N GLY A 71 -34.19 10.57 9.70
CA GLY A 71 -33.06 11.01 10.53
C GLY A 71 -31.79 11.39 9.76
N MET A 72 -30.65 11.42 10.47
CA MET A 72 -29.36 11.87 9.93
C MET A 72 -28.53 10.75 9.28
N ALA A 73 -29.06 9.53 9.21
CA ALA A 73 -28.32 8.34 8.77
C ALA A 73 -27.73 8.49 7.36
N SER A 74 -28.53 8.99 6.42
CA SER A 74 -28.09 9.24 5.03
C SER A 74 -26.90 10.22 4.97
N ARG A 75 -26.97 11.33 5.73
CA ARG A 75 -25.92 12.35 5.75
C ARG A 75 -24.64 11.83 6.38
N LEU A 76 -24.76 11.14 7.51
CA LEU A 76 -23.62 10.53 8.20
C LEU A 76 -22.95 9.46 7.33
N PHE A 77 -23.74 8.66 6.62
CA PHE A 77 -23.23 7.69 5.65
C PHE A 77 -22.46 8.37 4.52
N LEU A 78 -23.02 9.40 3.88
CA LEU A 78 -22.37 10.10 2.77
C LEU A 78 -21.06 10.80 3.21
N ILE A 79 -21.06 11.43 4.38
CA ILE A 79 -19.86 12.04 4.96
C ILE A 79 -18.79 10.97 5.21
N GLY A 80 -19.18 9.85 5.83
CA GLY A 80 -18.27 8.74 6.10
C GLY A 80 -17.72 8.11 4.82
N PHE A 81 -18.58 7.88 3.83
CA PHE A 81 -18.21 7.34 2.53
C PHE A 81 -17.20 8.24 1.81
N TRP A 82 -17.49 9.53 1.69
CA TRP A 82 -16.56 10.48 1.06
C TRP A 82 -15.27 10.64 1.84
N GLY A 83 -15.33 10.64 3.18
CA GLY A 83 -14.15 10.64 4.03
C GLY A 83 -13.24 9.43 3.78
N ALA A 84 -13.82 8.23 3.70
CA ALA A 84 -13.09 7.00 3.43
C ALA A 84 -12.46 7.01 2.01
N VAL A 85 -13.24 7.40 0.99
CA VAL A 85 -12.75 7.52 -0.40
C VAL A 85 -11.61 8.53 -0.48
N ALA A 86 -11.79 9.74 0.04
CA ALA A 86 -10.78 10.79 0.01
C ALA A 86 -9.50 10.36 0.74
N SER A 87 -9.62 9.76 1.94
CA SER A 87 -8.48 9.24 2.70
C SER A 87 -7.69 8.19 1.92
N SER A 88 -8.39 7.27 1.24
CA SER A 88 -7.73 6.21 0.45
C SER A 88 -6.97 6.76 -0.77
N LEU A 89 -7.51 7.78 -1.44
CA LEU A 89 -6.88 8.42 -2.61
C LEU A 89 -5.61 9.19 -2.21
N VAL A 90 -5.67 9.95 -1.12
CA VAL A 90 -4.51 10.69 -0.58
C VAL A 90 -3.37 9.73 -0.24
N GLY A 91 -3.68 8.56 0.34
CA GLY A 91 -2.67 7.55 0.65
C GLY A 91 -1.89 7.07 -0.58
N VAL A 92 -2.56 6.88 -1.72
CA VAL A 92 -1.90 6.47 -2.98
C VAL A 92 -1.12 7.62 -3.59
N TRP A 93 -1.69 8.84 -3.60
CA TRP A 93 -1.02 10.02 -4.12
C TRP A 93 0.24 10.39 -3.36
N GLU A 94 0.31 10.13 -2.06
CA GLU A 94 1.53 10.39 -1.28
C GLU A 94 2.48 9.18 -1.29
N SER A 95 2.01 7.94 -1.38
CA SER A 95 2.91 6.78 -1.26
C SER A 95 3.71 6.47 -2.53
N VAL A 96 3.05 6.48 -3.69
CA VAL A 96 3.65 5.98 -4.94
C VAL A 96 4.72 6.94 -5.51
N PRO A 97 4.49 8.26 -5.59
CA PRO A 97 5.51 9.16 -6.13
C PRO A 97 6.76 9.19 -5.24
N TYR A 98 6.60 9.13 -3.92
CA TYR A 98 7.74 9.05 -2.99
C TYR A 98 8.59 7.80 -3.25
N LEU A 99 7.96 6.63 -3.35
CA LEU A 99 8.66 5.38 -3.69
C LEU A 99 9.39 5.47 -5.04
N TYR A 100 8.74 6.07 -6.04
CA TYR A 100 9.36 6.28 -7.35
C TYR A 100 10.60 7.18 -7.28
N THR A 101 10.53 8.30 -6.55
CA THR A 101 11.70 9.19 -6.40
C THR A 101 12.86 8.51 -5.68
N GLU A 102 12.58 7.64 -4.70
CA GLU A 102 13.60 6.85 -4.00
C GLU A 102 14.22 5.80 -4.94
N TYR A 103 13.41 5.10 -5.73
CA TYR A 103 13.89 4.17 -6.75
C TYR A 103 14.83 4.86 -7.75
N VAL A 104 14.43 6.00 -8.32
CA VAL A 104 15.26 6.76 -9.28
C VAL A 104 16.57 7.21 -8.63
N ARG A 105 16.51 7.66 -7.38
CA ARG A 105 17.70 8.07 -6.62
C ARG A 105 18.67 6.90 -6.41
N LEU A 106 18.16 5.74 -6.02
CA LEU A 106 18.96 4.54 -5.79
C LEU A 106 19.58 4.03 -7.10
N ALA A 107 18.80 3.97 -8.18
CA ALA A 107 19.27 3.57 -9.50
C ALA A 107 20.41 4.47 -10.01
N ARG A 108 20.30 5.79 -9.81
CA ARG A 108 21.37 6.74 -10.17
C ARG A 108 22.62 6.59 -9.31
N ARG A 109 22.49 6.29 -8.02
CA ARG A 109 23.64 6.03 -7.13
C ARG A 109 24.40 4.77 -7.52
N GLY A 110 23.69 3.67 -7.80
CA GLY A 110 24.32 2.43 -8.25
C GLY A 110 25.05 2.59 -9.59
N ALA A 111 24.54 3.44 -10.49
CA ALA A 111 25.21 3.77 -11.75
C ALA A 111 26.51 4.59 -11.55
N HIS A 112 26.53 5.51 -10.57
CA HIS A 112 27.73 6.29 -10.23
C HIS A 112 28.82 5.47 -9.52
N GLU A 113 28.44 4.57 -8.61
CA GLU A 113 29.40 3.68 -7.92
C GLU A 113 30.04 2.66 -8.86
N GLY A 114 29.30 2.18 -9.86
CA GLY A 114 29.82 1.27 -10.90
C GLY A 114 30.75 1.93 -11.94
N HIS A 115 30.79 3.26 -12.03
CA HIS A 115 31.69 4.01 -12.92
C HIS A 115 32.92 4.60 -12.20
N GLY A 116 32.99 4.54 -10.87
CA GLY A 116 34.09 5.09 -10.07
C GLY A 116 35.20 4.11 -9.70
N SER A 117 35.19 2.88 -10.22
CA SER A 117 36.09 1.80 -9.76
C SER A 117 37.34 1.56 -10.61
N HIS A 118 37.77 2.52 -11.44
CA HIS A 118 39.01 2.40 -12.20
C HIS A 118 39.71 3.75 -12.39
N GLU A 119 40.23 4.36 -11.33
CA GLU A 119 41.42 5.21 -11.44
C GLU A 119 42.08 5.45 -10.07
N GLY A 120 43.37 5.10 -9.96
CA GLY A 120 44.29 5.65 -8.95
C GLY A 120 44.65 4.77 -7.75
N ARG A 121 45.73 3.98 -7.87
CA ARG A 121 46.55 3.49 -6.74
C ARG A 121 47.54 4.57 -6.29
N GLY A 122 47.71 4.71 -4.96
CA GLY A 122 48.79 5.44 -4.27
C GLY A 122 48.37 6.82 -3.77
N SER A 123 48.68 7.30 -2.56
CA SER A 123 49.61 6.91 -1.49
C SER A 123 49.23 7.68 -0.21
N HIS A 124 49.52 7.08 0.96
CA HIS A 124 49.65 7.65 2.31
C HIS A 124 49.15 9.08 2.60
N GLU A 125 48.25 9.20 3.58
CA GLU A 125 48.42 10.13 4.72
C GLU A 125 47.54 9.73 5.91
N ARG A 126 48.17 9.60 7.10
CA ARG A 126 47.50 9.48 8.40
C ARG A 126 47.12 10.88 8.85
N GLY A 127 45.86 11.11 9.22
CA GLY A 127 45.44 12.35 9.83
C GLY A 127 44.03 12.29 10.45
N SER A 128 44.01 12.30 11.78
CA SER A 128 42.94 12.80 12.68
C SER A 128 41.50 12.26 12.56
N HIS A 129 41.12 11.59 13.64
CA HIS A 129 39.78 11.30 14.12
C HIS A 129 38.81 12.49 14.08
N GLU A 130 37.55 12.14 13.80
CA GLU A 130 36.32 12.73 14.34
C GLU A 130 35.91 14.14 13.90
N ARG A 131 35.24 14.21 12.73
CA ARG A 131 33.99 14.96 12.53
C ARG A 131 33.40 14.62 11.15
N GLY A 132 32.37 13.78 11.13
CA GLY A 132 31.68 13.46 9.88
C GLY A 132 30.62 12.35 9.91
N SER A 133 30.09 11.97 11.08
CA SER A 133 29.12 10.85 11.19
C SER A 133 27.65 11.27 11.27
N HIS A 134 27.31 12.54 11.03
CA HIS A 134 25.92 13.04 11.14
C HIS A 134 25.42 13.92 9.99
N GLU A 135 25.99 13.82 8.79
CA GLU A 135 25.37 14.38 7.57
C GLU A 135 24.99 13.27 6.58
N ARG A 136 24.25 12.27 7.07
CA ARG A 136 23.47 11.39 6.19
C ARG A 136 22.31 12.19 5.62
N GLY A 137 22.59 12.91 4.54
CA GLY A 137 21.68 13.53 3.59
C GLY A 137 20.45 14.20 4.21
N ALA A 138 20.50 15.54 4.33
CA ALA A 138 19.31 16.34 4.59
C ALA A 138 18.13 15.82 3.72
N PRO A 139 16.91 15.68 4.29
CA PRO A 139 15.76 15.24 3.52
C PRO A 139 15.48 16.27 2.44
N VAL A 140 15.95 16.00 1.21
CA VAL A 140 15.53 16.77 0.04
C VAL A 140 14.05 16.47 -0.13
N ASP A 141 13.23 17.46 0.22
CA ASP A 141 11.77 17.44 0.06
C ASP A 141 11.42 16.96 -1.36
N PRO A 142 10.98 15.70 -1.51
CA PRO A 142 10.71 15.11 -2.82
C PRO A 142 9.63 15.89 -3.56
N ALA A 143 8.74 16.58 -2.83
CA ALA A 143 7.65 17.39 -3.39
C ALA A 143 8.15 18.59 -4.22
N ARG A 144 9.41 18.98 -4.07
CA ARG A 144 10.06 20.05 -4.86
C ARG A 144 10.73 19.56 -6.13
N THR A 145 10.80 18.25 -6.36
CA THR A 145 11.44 17.71 -7.56
C THR A 145 10.48 17.68 -8.75
N VAL A 146 10.97 18.01 -9.94
CA VAL A 146 10.18 17.96 -11.19
C VAL A 146 9.62 16.56 -11.44
N HIS A 147 10.38 15.51 -11.09
CA HIS A 147 9.97 14.12 -11.22
C HIS A 147 8.73 13.78 -10.38
N TYR A 148 8.62 14.31 -9.17
CA TYR A 148 7.44 14.14 -8.32
C TYR A 148 6.18 14.74 -8.98
N ARG A 149 6.29 15.97 -9.49
CA ARG A 149 5.17 16.67 -10.13
C ARG A 149 4.73 16.03 -11.44
N ILE A 150 5.67 15.62 -12.29
CA ILE A 150 5.37 14.88 -13.52
C ILE A 150 4.67 13.56 -13.19
N TYR A 151 5.12 12.87 -12.15
CA TYR A 151 4.51 11.62 -11.72
C TYR A 151 3.10 11.82 -11.16
N LEU A 152 2.84 12.89 -10.41
CA LEU A 152 1.47 13.26 -10.01
C LEU A 152 0.56 13.54 -11.21
N LEU A 153 1.07 14.26 -12.22
CA LEU A 153 0.34 14.50 -13.46
C LEU A 153 0.05 13.18 -14.19
N TYR A 154 1.03 12.29 -14.25
CA TYR A 154 0.89 10.94 -14.80
C TYR A 154 -0.09 10.07 -13.99
N LEU A 155 -0.23 10.25 -12.69
CA LEU A 155 -1.25 9.55 -11.90
C LEU A 155 -2.66 10.09 -12.14
N ALA A 156 -2.80 11.38 -12.44
CA ALA A 156 -4.11 12.03 -12.60
C ALA A 156 -4.67 11.92 -14.03
N LEU A 157 -3.82 12.06 -15.05
CA LEU A 157 -4.26 12.15 -16.44
C LEU A 157 -4.84 10.84 -17.02
N PRO A 158 -4.25 9.64 -16.80
CA PRO A 158 -4.80 8.40 -17.32
C PRO A 158 -6.19 8.08 -16.77
N PRO A 159 -6.47 8.19 -15.45
CA PRO A 159 -7.84 8.06 -14.95
C PRO A 159 -8.82 9.04 -15.58
N ILE A 160 -8.42 10.31 -15.75
CA ILE A 160 -9.27 11.33 -16.40
C ILE A 160 -9.54 10.98 -17.86
N ALA A 161 -8.51 10.62 -18.63
CA ALA A 161 -8.64 10.20 -20.02
C ALA A 161 -9.55 8.97 -20.15
N LEU A 162 -9.45 8.05 -19.20
CA LEU A 162 -10.27 6.84 -19.15
C LEU A 162 -11.75 7.13 -18.88
N LEU A 163 -12.10 8.21 -18.17
CA LEU A 163 -13.49 8.62 -17.96
C LEU A 163 -14.20 8.91 -19.30
N TYR A 164 -13.48 9.42 -20.30
CA TYR A 164 -14.04 9.67 -21.63
C TYR A 164 -14.33 8.39 -22.42
N VAL A 165 -13.69 7.27 -22.06
CA VAL A 165 -13.79 5.97 -22.76
C VAL A 165 -14.91 5.08 -22.18
N ALA A 166 -15.74 5.61 -21.28
CA ALA A 166 -16.97 4.97 -20.79
C ALA A 166 -16.83 3.48 -20.37
N LYS A 167 -15.85 3.20 -19.49
CA LYS A 167 -15.62 1.90 -18.82
C LYS A 167 -15.29 0.72 -19.76
N PRO A 168 -14.05 0.60 -20.23
CA PRO A 168 -13.59 -0.67 -20.79
C PRO A 168 -13.62 -1.78 -19.72
N VAL A 169 -14.53 -2.75 -19.87
CA VAL A 169 -14.64 -3.94 -19.00
C VAL A 169 -13.29 -4.66 -18.89
N TRP A 170 -12.52 -4.70 -19.98
CA TRP A 170 -11.19 -5.31 -20.02
C TRP A 170 -10.20 -4.65 -19.07
N LEU A 171 -10.31 -3.35 -18.78
CA LEU A 171 -9.42 -2.67 -17.85
C LEU A 171 -9.73 -3.05 -16.40
N VAL A 172 -11.01 -3.21 -16.05
CA VAL A 172 -11.42 -3.72 -14.73
C VAL A 172 -10.90 -5.13 -14.52
N ILE A 173 -11.03 -5.98 -15.55
CA ILE A 173 -10.49 -7.34 -15.53
C ILE A 173 -8.96 -7.31 -15.40
N LEU A 174 -8.27 -6.48 -16.19
CA LEU A 174 -6.81 -6.35 -16.14
C LEU A 174 -6.32 -5.88 -14.76
N TYR A 175 -6.98 -4.87 -14.19
CA TYR A 175 -6.68 -4.39 -12.83
C TYR A 175 -6.91 -5.49 -11.79
N ALA A 176 -8.02 -6.23 -11.87
CA ALA A 176 -8.31 -7.34 -10.96
C ALA A 176 -7.27 -8.47 -11.07
N VAL A 177 -6.85 -8.80 -12.29
CA VAL A 177 -5.81 -9.81 -12.55
C VAL A 177 -4.46 -9.36 -11.99
N ILE A 178 -4.02 -8.13 -12.29
CA ILE A 178 -2.75 -7.60 -11.76
C ILE A 178 -2.80 -7.55 -10.23
N GLY A 179 -3.90 -7.07 -9.65
CA GLY A 179 -4.10 -7.01 -8.20
C GLY A 179 -4.10 -8.38 -7.51
N SER A 180 -4.67 -9.40 -8.16
CA SER A 180 -4.71 -10.77 -7.59
C SER A 180 -3.35 -11.43 -7.57
N PHE A 181 -2.43 -11.10 -8.49
CA PHE A 181 -1.04 -11.55 -8.43
C PHE A 181 -0.20 -10.78 -7.40
N PHE A 182 -0.54 -9.52 -7.13
CA PHE A 182 0.22 -8.66 -6.23
C PHE A 182 0.22 -9.16 -4.77
N MET A 183 -0.94 -9.57 -4.26
CA MET A 183 -1.09 -10.08 -2.88
C MET A 183 -0.26 -11.36 -2.58
N PRO A 184 -0.33 -12.45 -3.37
CA PRO A 184 0.50 -13.63 -3.15
C PRO A 184 1.99 -13.35 -3.34
N PHE A 185 2.35 -12.49 -4.30
CA PHE A 185 3.74 -12.05 -4.49
C PHE A 185 4.28 -11.34 -3.23
N LEU A 186 3.52 -10.41 -2.66
CA LEU A 186 3.89 -9.73 -1.42
C LEU A 186 3.97 -10.71 -0.24
N ALA A 187 2.99 -11.59 -0.08
CA ALA A 187 2.98 -12.57 1.01
C ALA A 187 4.20 -13.51 0.94
N GLY A 188 4.52 -14.01 -0.26
CA GLY A 188 5.69 -14.85 -0.49
C GLY A 188 7.00 -14.10 -0.25
N THR A 189 7.11 -12.87 -0.75
CA THR A 189 8.28 -12.02 -0.54
C THR A 189 8.49 -11.70 0.93
N LEU A 190 7.44 -11.30 1.66
CA LEU A 190 7.52 -11.06 3.10
C LEU A 190 7.87 -12.33 3.87
N LEU A 191 7.28 -13.48 3.52
CA LEU A 191 7.64 -14.75 4.15
C LEU A 191 9.13 -15.08 3.94
N TYR A 192 9.65 -14.86 2.74
CA TYR A 192 11.07 -15.04 2.43
C TYR A 192 11.95 -14.05 3.22
N MET A 193 11.66 -12.75 3.13
CA MET A 193 12.46 -11.70 3.75
C MET A 193 12.44 -11.76 5.28
N LEU A 194 11.28 -12.00 5.88
CA LEU A 194 11.10 -12.01 7.34
C LEU A 194 11.62 -13.30 8.00
N ASN A 195 11.86 -14.35 7.21
CA ASN A 195 12.43 -15.60 7.70
C ASN A 195 13.96 -15.66 7.54
N ARG A 196 14.56 -14.80 6.70
CA ARG A 196 16.01 -14.76 6.47
C ARG A 196 16.78 -14.30 7.71
N ARG A 197 17.70 -15.14 8.20
CA ARG A 197 18.51 -14.88 9.42
C ARG A 197 19.47 -13.70 9.26
N ASP A 198 20.04 -13.54 8.07
CA ASP A 198 21.04 -12.49 7.78
C ASP A 198 20.48 -11.07 7.93
N TRP A 199 19.17 -10.88 7.74
CA TRP A 199 18.54 -9.55 7.70
C TRP A 199 17.77 -9.21 8.98
N MET A 200 17.17 -10.20 9.64
CA MET A 200 16.26 -9.98 10.76
C MET A 200 16.87 -10.28 12.14
N GLY A 201 18.06 -10.90 12.20
CA GLY A 201 18.76 -11.18 13.45
C GLY A 201 17.86 -11.88 14.50
N PRO A 202 17.78 -11.38 15.75
CA PRO A 202 16.92 -11.94 16.80
C PRO A 202 15.41 -11.70 16.61
N HIS A 203 15.00 -10.78 15.72
CA HIS A 203 13.61 -10.32 15.58
C HIS A 203 12.83 -11.04 14.48
N ARG A 204 13.25 -12.26 14.12
CA ARG A 204 12.59 -13.08 13.10
C ARG A 204 11.11 -13.29 13.42
N ASN A 205 10.36 -13.49 12.34
CA ASN A 205 8.93 -13.72 12.44
C ASN A 205 8.64 -14.97 13.28
N ARG A 206 7.73 -14.84 14.24
CA ARG A 206 7.36 -15.96 15.13
C ARG A 206 6.43 -16.92 14.40
N ILE A 207 6.35 -18.15 14.89
CA ILE A 207 5.47 -19.22 14.37
C ILE A 207 4.05 -18.73 14.00
N PRO A 208 3.31 -17.97 14.83
CA PRO A 208 1.95 -17.53 14.48
C PRO A 208 1.90 -16.63 13.24
N ALA A 209 2.89 -15.75 13.08
CA ALA A 209 2.92 -14.84 11.95
C ALA A 209 3.38 -15.55 10.66
N ASN A 210 4.25 -16.57 10.76
CA ASN A 210 4.56 -17.45 9.63
C ASN A 210 3.35 -18.31 9.24
N ALA A 211 2.63 -18.86 10.22
CA ALA A 211 1.41 -19.63 9.98
C ALA A 211 0.35 -18.79 9.27
N GLY A 212 0.14 -17.54 9.70
CA GLY A 212 -0.77 -16.61 9.04
C GLY A 212 -0.36 -16.28 7.60
N LEU A 213 0.93 -16.03 7.34
CA LEU A 213 1.43 -15.77 6.00
C LEU A 213 1.31 -16.99 5.07
N VAL A 214 1.63 -18.18 5.56
CA VAL A 214 1.49 -19.43 4.80
C VAL A 214 0.02 -19.73 4.52
N PHE A 215 -0.87 -19.53 5.51
CA PHE A 215 -2.31 -19.66 5.32
C PHE A 215 -2.83 -18.70 4.26
N ALA A 216 -2.48 -17.41 4.34
CA ALA A 216 -2.87 -16.42 3.34
C ALA A 216 -2.36 -16.80 1.94
N LEU A 217 -1.09 -17.22 1.84
CA LEU A 217 -0.51 -17.67 0.58
C LEU A 217 -1.24 -18.89 0.00
N GLY A 218 -1.56 -19.87 0.84
CA GLY A 218 -2.35 -21.05 0.45
C GLY A 218 -3.76 -20.69 -0.01
N LEU A 219 -4.44 -19.78 0.69
CA LEU A 219 -5.77 -19.31 0.31
C LEU A 219 -5.75 -18.60 -1.04
N PHE A 220 -4.78 -17.70 -1.27
CA PHE A 220 -4.64 -17.01 -2.57
C PHE A 220 -4.30 -17.97 -3.69
N ALA A 221 -3.41 -18.95 -3.46
CA ALA A 221 -3.08 -19.97 -4.45
C ALA A 221 -4.32 -20.82 -4.80
N TYR A 222 -5.10 -21.22 -3.80
CA TYR A 222 -6.34 -21.95 -4.01
C TYR A 222 -7.33 -21.14 -4.86
N LEU A 223 -7.60 -19.89 -4.48
CA LEU A 223 -8.51 -19.02 -5.23
C LEU A 223 -8.05 -18.82 -6.67
N ALA A 224 -6.76 -18.55 -6.89
CA ALA A 224 -6.19 -18.38 -8.22
C ALA A 224 -6.35 -19.63 -9.09
N ILE A 225 -6.07 -20.83 -8.54
CA ILE A 225 -6.25 -22.10 -9.25
C ILE A 225 -7.73 -22.32 -9.58
N THR A 226 -8.63 -22.11 -8.62
CA THR A 226 -10.07 -22.31 -8.86
C THR A 226 -10.64 -21.36 -9.90
N GLU A 227 -10.18 -20.10 -9.92
CA GLU A 227 -10.58 -19.10 -10.91
C GLU A 227 -10.03 -19.46 -12.30
N LEU A 228 -8.79 -19.96 -12.37
CA LEU A 228 -8.17 -20.42 -13.62
C LEU A 228 -8.93 -21.63 -14.20
N VAL A 229 -9.19 -22.65 -13.37
CA VAL A 229 -9.94 -23.85 -13.78
C VAL A 229 -11.34 -23.49 -14.25
N LYS A 230 -12.04 -22.58 -13.56
CA LYS A 230 -13.36 -22.10 -14.00
C LYS A 230 -13.32 -21.38 -15.35
N ARG A 231 -12.26 -20.60 -15.64
CA ARG A 231 -12.15 -19.82 -16.88
C ARG A 231 -11.71 -20.65 -18.08
N PHE A 232 -10.95 -21.73 -17.88
CA PHE A 232 -10.40 -22.57 -18.95
C PHE A 232 -11.03 -23.96 -19.04
N GLY A 233 -11.84 -24.36 -18.07
CA GLY A 233 -12.52 -25.66 -18.02
C GLY A 233 -14.00 -25.63 -18.43
N SER A 234 -14.49 -24.48 -18.91
CA SER A 234 -15.83 -24.29 -19.49
C SER A 234 -15.73 -23.90 -20.96
#